data_AF-A0A6L7CMJ3-F1
#
_entry.id   AF-A0A6L7CMJ3-F1
#
_cell.length_a   1.000
_cell.length_b   1.000
_cell.length_c   1.000
_cell.angle_alpha   90.00
_cell.angle_beta   90.00
_cell.angle_gamma   90.00
#
_symmetry.space_group_name_H-M   'P 1'
#
loop_
_entity.id
_entity.type
_entity.pdbx_description
1 polymer ?
#
loop_
_entity_poly.entity_id
_entity_poly.type
_entity_poly.pdbx_seq_one_letter_code
_entity_poly.pdbx_strand_id
1 'polypeptide(L)'
;TPSVTGRWFSGNQTWPWDTWKQAFAMAHFNPDIAKENIRAVFSWQIQPGDSVRPQDVGFVPDLIAWNLSPERGGDGGNWNERNTKPSLAAWSVMEVYNVTQDKTWVAEMYPKLVAYHDWWLRNRDHNGNGVPEYGATRDKAHNTESGEMLFTVKKGDKEEMQSGLNNYARVVEKGQYDSLEIPAQVAASWESGRDDAAVFGFIDKEQLDKYVANGGKRSDWTVKFAENRSQDGTLLGYSLLQESVDQASYMYSDNHYLAEMATILGKPEEAKRYRQLAQQLADYINTCMFDPTTQFYYDVRIEDKPLANGCAGKPIVERGKGPEGWSPLFNGAATQA
;
A
#
# COMPACT_ATOMS: atom_id res chain seq x y z
N THR A 1 -17.44 7.96 8.07
CA THR A 1 -16.57 7.11 8.91
C THR A 1 -17.05 5.67 8.80
N PRO A 2 -16.23 4.67 9.20
CA PRO A 2 -16.59 3.26 9.04
C PRO A 2 -17.81 2.83 9.88
N SER A 3 -17.96 3.36 11.10
CA SER A 3 -19.14 3.11 11.95
C SER A 3 -19.28 4.14 13.04
N VAL A 4 -20.43 4.81 13.10
CA VAL A 4 -20.73 5.82 14.12
C VAL A 4 -20.78 5.24 15.55
N THR A 5 -21.07 3.95 15.70
CA THR A 5 -21.10 3.27 17.02
C THR A 5 -19.83 2.46 17.31
N GLY A 6 -18.87 2.43 16.38
CA GLY A 6 -17.64 1.67 16.52
C GLY A 6 -16.68 2.29 17.54
N ARG A 7 -16.07 1.47 18.38
CA ARG A 7 -15.14 1.87 19.46
C ARG A 7 -14.00 2.79 18.96
N TRP A 8 -13.51 2.53 17.75
CA TRP A 8 -12.40 3.25 17.12
C TRP A 8 -12.79 3.87 15.77
N PHE A 9 -14.07 3.89 15.40
CA PHE A 9 -14.54 4.35 14.08
C PHE A 9 -15.54 5.52 14.15
N SER A 10 -15.88 5.96 15.37
CA SER A 10 -16.83 7.05 15.60
C SER A 10 -16.19 8.44 15.42
N GLY A 11 -16.98 9.48 15.69
CA GLY A 11 -16.63 10.87 15.38
C GLY A 11 -16.59 11.09 13.87
N ASN A 12 -15.54 11.74 13.39
CA ASN A 12 -15.27 11.97 11.96
C ASN A 12 -13.98 11.28 11.49
N GLN A 13 -13.54 10.22 12.18
CA GLN A 13 -12.36 9.44 11.77
C GLN A 13 -12.59 8.82 10.39
N THR A 14 -11.71 9.15 9.45
CA THR A 14 -11.90 8.85 8.03
C THR A 14 -10.63 8.22 7.47
N TRP A 15 -10.81 7.09 6.78
CA TRP A 15 -9.75 6.29 6.15
C TRP A 15 -9.93 6.29 4.63
N PRO A 16 -8.84 6.32 3.84
CA PRO A 16 -8.95 6.32 2.38
C PRO A 16 -9.68 5.08 1.84
N TRP A 17 -9.31 3.86 2.27
CA TRP A 17 -9.92 2.64 1.72
C TRP A 17 -11.43 2.58 1.96
N ASP A 18 -11.85 2.91 3.18
CA ASP A 18 -13.25 3.02 3.56
C ASP A 18 -13.98 4.05 2.69
N THR A 19 -13.37 5.23 2.51
CA THR A 19 -13.95 6.31 1.69
C THR A 19 -14.14 5.88 0.24
N TRP A 20 -13.19 5.18 -0.38
CA TRP A 20 -13.33 4.73 -1.79
C TRP A 20 -14.58 3.86 -1.96
N LYS A 21 -14.78 2.90 -1.06
CA LYS A 21 -15.92 1.98 -1.06
C LYS A 21 -17.24 2.71 -0.73
N GLN A 22 -17.22 3.56 0.29
CA GLN A 22 -18.39 4.34 0.72
C GLN A 22 -18.87 5.26 -0.39
N ALA A 23 -17.97 6.06 -0.97
CA ALA A 23 -18.31 7.02 -2.00
C ALA A 23 -18.77 6.34 -3.30
N PHE A 24 -18.19 5.20 -3.67
CA PHE A 24 -18.66 4.41 -4.81
C PHE A 24 -20.13 4.03 -4.64
N ALA A 25 -20.52 3.45 -3.50
CA ALA A 25 -21.92 3.10 -3.24
C ALA A 25 -22.82 4.34 -3.11
N MET A 26 -22.35 5.37 -2.40
CA MET A 26 -23.11 6.60 -2.16
C MET A 26 -23.33 7.41 -3.43
N ALA A 27 -22.50 7.27 -4.46
CA ALA A 27 -22.72 7.91 -5.77
C ALA A 27 -24.15 7.66 -6.28
N HIS A 28 -24.70 6.47 -6.05
CA HIS A 28 -25.99 6.05 -6.59
C HIS A 28 -27.23 6.56 -5.84
N PHE A 29 -27.07 7.18 -4.67
CA PHE A 29 -28.22 7.65 -3.87
C PHE A 29 -27.97 8.92 -3.05
N ASN A 30 -26.71 9.25 -2.78
CA ASN A 30 -26.29 10.47 -2.09
C ASN A 30 -24.93 10.98 -2.65
N PRO A 31 -24.91 11.38 -3.94
CA PRO A 31 -23.68 11.74 -4.64
C PRO A 31 -22.99 12.99 -4.07
N ASP A 32 -23.75 13.91 -3.45
CA ASP A 32 -23.18 15.10 -2.83
C ASP A 32 -22.24 14.73 -1.68
N ILE A 33 -22.67 13.83 -0.80
CA ILE A 33 -21.83 13.36 0.31
C ILE A 33 -20.74 12.39 -0.17
N ALA A 34 -20.96 11.65 -1.27
CA ALA A 34 -19.89 10.86 -1.89
C ALA A 34 -18.71 11.75 -2.31
N LYS A 35 -18.99 12.89 -2.98
CA LYS A 35 -17.99 13.91 -3.34
C LYS A 35 -17.29 14.46 -2.10
N GLU A 36 -18.05 14.87 -1.08
CA GLU A 36 -17.48 15.43 0.17
C GLU A 36 -16.60 14.43 0.93
N ASN A 37 -16.96 13.15 0.98
CA ASN A 37 -16.15 12.13 1.65
C ASN A 37 -14.79 11.97 0.96
N ILE A 38 -14.76 11.94 -0.38
CA ILE A 38 -13.52 11.91 -1.15
C ILE A 38 -12.71 13.20 -0.94
N ARG A 39 -13.35 14.37 -0.98
CA ARG A 39 -12.69 15.66 -0.71
C ARG A 39 -12.06 15.70 0.67
N ALA A 40 -12.73 15.16 1.70
CA ALA A 40 -12.21 15.11 3.06
C ALA A 40 -10.86 14.36 3.11
N VAL A 41 -10.78 13.18 2.51
CA VAL A 41 -9.52 12.40 2.44
C VAL A 41 -8.42 13.19 1.73
N PHE A 42 -8.70 13.80 0.57
CA PHE A 42 -7.71 14.58 -0.17
C PHE A 42 -7.44 15.99 0.37
N SER A 43 -8.21 16.47 1.35
CA SER A 43 -8.01 17.80 1.96
C SER A 43 -6.71 17.90 2.75
N TRP A 44 -6.16 16.75 3.17
CA TRP A 44 -4.88 16.63 3.88
C TRP A 44 -3.82 15.90 3.05
N GLN A 45 -4.03 15.84 1.73
CA GLN A 45 -2.99 15.34 0.83
C GLN A 45 -1.76 16.24 0.90
N ILE A 46 -0.58 15.63 1.06
CA ILE A 46 0.69 16.35 1.26
C ILE A 46 1.02 17.20 0.05
N GLN A 47 1.30 18.48 0.31
CA GLN A 47 1.68 19.47 -0.69
C GLN A 47 3.19 19.72 -0.65
N PRO A 48 3.79 20.27 -1.73
CA PRO A 48 5.17 20.72 -1.71
C PRO A 48 5.44 21.68 -0.54
N GLY A 49 6.52 21.43 0.20
CA GLY A 49 6.88 22.25 1.37
C GLY A 49 6.11 21.94 2.65
N ASP A 50 5.41 20.78 2.72
CA ASP A 50 4.80 20.32 3.98
C ASP A 50 5.80 20.32 5.13
N SER A 51 5.38 20.80 6.30
CA SER A 51 6.25 21.02 7.45
C SER A 51 6.67 19.74 8.16
N VAL A 52 5.95 18.64 7.95
CA VAL A 52 6.20 17.35 8.62
C VAL A 52 6.93 16.40 7.68
N ARG A 53 6.46 16.29 6.43
CA ARG A 53 6.90 15.27 5.47
C ARG A 53 7.00 15.81 4.05
N PRO A 54 7.92 16.76 3.79
CA PRO A 54 8.09 17.33 2.45
C PRO A 54 8.53 16.29 1.40
N GLN A 55 9.08 15.14 1.82
CA GLN A 55 9.42 14.01 0.93
C GLN A 55 8.21 13.21 0.42
N ASP A 56 7.02 13.43 0.99
CA ASP A 56 5.83 12.62 0.74
C ASP A 56 4.77 13.38 -0.09
N VAL A 57 5.14 14.36 -0.94
CA VAL A 57 4.18 15.08 -1.80
C VAL A 57 3.26 14.08 -2.52
N GLY A 58 1.95 14.32 -2.47
CA GLY A 58 0.94 13.44 -3.04
C GLY A 58 0.41 12.35 -2.10
N PHE A 59 1.11 12.04 -1.01
CA PHE A 59 0.64 11.12 0.03
C PHE A 59 -0.71 11.54 0.60
N VAL A 60 -1.54 10.53 0.89
CA VAL A 60 -2.84 10.69 1.54
C VAL A 60 -2.78 9.99 2.92
N PRO A 61 -3.03 10.70 4.03
CA PRO A 61 -3.00 10.11 5.38
C PRO A 61 -3.91 8.88 5.52
N ASP A 62 -3.46 7.91 6.30
CA ASP A 62 -4.24 6.72 6.65
C ASP A 62 -5.50 7.08 7.45
N LEU A 63 -5.37 7.98 8.42
CA LEU A 63 -6.46 8.34 9.32
C LEU A 63 -6.44 9.85 9.56
N ILE A 64 -7.48 10.53 9.10
CA ILE A 64 -7.76 11.93 9.47
C ILE A 64 -8.92 11.98 10.46
N ALA A 65 -8.88 12.93 11.39
CA ALA A 65 -9.87 13.08 12.45
C ALA A 65 -9.99 14.53 12.89
N TRP A 66 -10.88 14.80 13.85
CA TRP A 66 -11.08 16.14 14.42
C TRP A 66 -9.79 16.78 14.94
N ASN A 67 -9.03 16.07 15.77
CA ASN A 67 -7.79 16.58 16.34
C ASN A 67 -6.60 16.15 15.49
N LEU A 68 -5.79 17.12 15.07
CA LEU A 68 -4.49 16.89 14.43
C LEU A 68 -3.53 16.18 15.36
N SER A 69 -2.53 15.50 14.79
CA SER A 69 -1.42 14.96 15.58
C SER A 69 -0.60 16.08 16.25
N PRO A 70 0.17 15.78 17.31
CA PRO A 70 1.12 16.72 17.90
C PRO A 70 2.12 17.30 16.91
N GLU A 71 2.49 16.56 15.86
CA GLU A 71 3.41 17.01 14.81
C GLU A 71 2.81 18.11 13.93
N ARG A 72 1.47 18.19 13.90
CA ARG A 72 0.72 19.24 13.22
C ARG A 72 0.08 20.23 14.20
N GLY A 73 0.51 20.26 15.46
CA GLY A 73 0.10 21.22 16.46
C GLY A 73 -1.21 20.92 17.19
N GLY A 74 -1.76 19.71 17.04
CA GLY A 74 -2.92 19.24 17.81
C GLY A 74 -2.52 18.34 18.99
N ASP A 75 -3.50 17.64 19.55
CA ASP A 75 -3.35 16.67 20.65
C ASP A 75 -3.99 15.31 20.32
N GLY A 76 -4.35 15.08 19.05
CA GLY A 76 -5.03 13.88 18.58
C GLY A 76 -4.10 12.66 18.58
N GLY A 77 -4.55 11.58 19.23
CA GLY A 77 -3.86 10.29 19.24
C GLY A 77 -4.22 9.37 18.07
N ASN A 78 -5.26 9.69 17.29
CA ASN A 78 -5.73 8.86 16.18
C ASN A 78 -5.15 9.26 14.83
N TRP A 79 -4.87 10.55 14.61
CA TRP A 79 -4.35 11.05 13.34
C TRP A 79 -3.11 10.26 12.92
N ASN A 80 -3.16 9.59 11.76
CA ASN A 80 -2.12 8.66 11.34
C ASN A 80 -1.59 9.00 9.93
N GLU A 81 -0.28 9.20 9.87
CA GLU A 81 0.47 9.40 8.62
C GLU A 81 1.63 8.40 8.47
N ARG A 82 1.66 7.34 9.30
CA ARG A 82 2.69 6.30 9.26
C ARG A 82 2.63 5.44 7.99
N ASN A 83 1.48 5.41 7.36
CA ASN A 83 1.14 4.66 6.16
C ASN A 83 -0.05 5.34 5.48
N THR A 84 -0.42 4.85 4.31
CA THR A 84 -1.72 5.15 3.69
C THR A 84 -2.61 3.90 3.68
N LYS A 85 -3.40 3.70 2.63
CA LYS A 85 -4.22 2.53 2.35
C LYS A 85 -4.23 2.21 0.84
N PRO A 86 -4.71 1.02 0.41
CA PRO A 86 -4.72 0.65 -1.01
C PRO A 86 -5.53 1.65 -1.84
N SER A 87 -5.00 2.05 -3.00
CA SER A 87 -5.61 3.09 -3.82
C SER A 87 -6.70 2.53 -4.74
N LEU A 88 -7.96 2.77 -4.37
CA LEU A 88 -9.12 2.68 -5.26
C LEU A 88 -9.72 4.08 -5.51
N ALA A 89 -8.89 5.12 -5.39
CA ALA A 89 -9.32 6.51 -5.44
C ALA A 89 -9.89 6.88 -6.82
N ALA A 90 -9.17 6.57 -7.91
CA ALA A 90 -9.61 6.87 -9.26
C ALA A 90 -10.89 6.09 -9.63
N TRP A 91 -11.00 4.83 -9.23
CA TRP A 91 -12.22 4.01 -9.35
C TRP A 91 -13.42 4.67 -8.67
N SER A 92 -13.25 5.13 -7.42
CA SER A 92 -14.32 5.78 -6.66
C SER A 92 -14.74 7.13 -7.25
N VAL A 93 -13.76 7.96 -7.66
CA VAL A 93 -14.00 9.25 -8.33
C VAL A 93 -14.73 9.04 -9.66
N MET A 94 -14.36 8.01 -10.43
CA MET A 94 -14.99 7.68 -11.70
C MET A 94 -16.46 7.29 -11.50
N GLU A 95 -16.80 6.54 -10.46
CA GLU A 95 -18.21 6.15 -10.25
C GLU A 95 -19.11 7.34 -9.93
N VAL A 96 -18.61 8.29 -9.16
CA VAL A 96 -19.31 9.57 -8.95
C VAL A 96 -19.50 10.30 -10.26
N TYR A 97 -18.50 10.31 -11.16
CA TYR A 97 -18.66 10.85 -12.51
C TYR A 97 -19.68 10.05 -13.34
N ASN A 98 -19.67 8.72 -13.29
CA ASN A 98 -20.61 7.86 -14.02
C ASN A 98 -22.06 8.21 -13.69
N VAL A 99 -22.37 8.44 -12.41
CA VAL A 99 -23.73 8.81 -11.98
C VAL A 99 -24.07 10.27 -12.29
N THR A 100 -23.15 11.20 -12.02
CA THR A 100 -23.45 12.64 -12.09
C THR A 100 -23.19 13.28 -13.45
N GLN A 101 -22.38 12.64 -14.30
CA GLN A 101 -21.84 13.14 -15.57
C GLN A 101 -21.15 14.51 -15.44
N ASP A 102 -20.70 14.85 -14.23
CA ASP A 102 -20.12 16.14 -13.89
C ASP A 102 -18.63 16.18 -14.23
N LYS A 103 -18.28 16.80 -15.38
CA LYS A 103 -16.88 16.95 -15.79
C LYS A 103 -16.08 17.88 -14.88
N THR A 104 -16.73 18.80 -14.15
CA THR A 104 -16.04 19.70 -13.21
C THR A 104 -15.53 18.93 -12.00
N TRP A 105 -16.26 17.89 -11.57
CA TRP A 105 -15.80 16.94 -10.56
C TRP A 105 -14.53 16.19 -11.01
N VAL A 106 -14.50 15.70 -12.25
CA VAL A 106 -13.30 15.06 -12.80
C VAL A 106 -12.14 16.05 -12.85
N ALA A 107 -12.37 17.28 -13.29
CA ALA A 107 -11.34 18.32 -13.35
C ALA A 107 -10.79 18.69 -11.95
N GLU A 108 -11.65 18.69 -10.93
CA GLU A 108 -11.26 18.92 -9.53
C GLU A 108 -10.35 17.82 -8.98
N MET A 109 -10.73 16.55 -9.21
CA MET A 109 -10.07 15.41 -8.60
C MET A 109 -8.84 14.93 -9.37
N TYR A 110 -8.82 15.08 -10.69
CA TYR A 110 -7.73 14.60 -11.53
C TYR A 110 -6.33 14.99 -11.04
N PRO A 111 -5.98 16.27 -10.75
CA PRO A 111 -4.64 16.61 -10.28
C PRO A 111 -4.29 15.99 -8.91
N LYS A 112 -5.29 15.72 -8.05
CA LYS A 112 -5.09 15.07 -6.75
C LYS A 112 -4.77 13.59 -6.91
N LEU A 113 -5.50 12.92 -7.82
CA LEU A 113 -5.24 11.53 -8.19
C LEU A 113 -3.86 11.36 -8.83
N VAL A 114 -3.49 12.25 -9.76
CA VAL A 114 -2.15 12.25 -10.39
C VAL A 114 -1.04 12.39 -9.35
N ALA A 115 -1.18 13.31 -8.39
CA ALA A 115 -0.18 13.47 -7.33
C ALA A 115 -0.06 12.22 -6.44
N TYR A 116 -1.17 11.54 -6.15
CA TYR A 116 -1.16 10.31 -5.35
C TYR A 116 -0.57 9.12 -6.13
N HIS A 117 -0.90 8.98 -7.40
CA HIS A 117 -0.29 8.05 -8.34
C HIS A 117 1.24 8.21 -8.38
N ASP A 118 1.72 9.44 -8.59
CA ASP A 118 3.14 9.71 -8.68
C ASP A 118 3.86 9.47 -7.33
N TRP A 119 3.18 9.62 -6.19
CA TRP A 119 3.75 9.31 -4.87
C TRP A 119 4.06 7.81 -4.72
N TRP A 120 3.15 6.93 -5.16
CA TRP A 120 3.40 5.48 -5.11
C TRP A 120 4.67 5.10 -5.87
N LEU A 121 4.83 5.60 -7.10
CA LEU A 121 5.99 5.32 -7.93
C LEU A 121 7.31 5.91 -7.40
N ARG A 122 7.25 6.92 -6.53
CA ARG A 122 8.45 7.50 -5.89
C ARG A 122 8.80 6.84 -4.56
N ASN A 123 7.80 6.52 -3.75
CA ASN A 123 7.98 6.22 -2.33
C ASN A 123 7.68 4.75 -1.98
N ARG A 124 7.16 3.96 -2.94
CA ARG A 124 6.68 2.57 -2.77
C ARG A 124 7.03 1.66 -3.96
N ASP A 125 8.17 1.92 -4.60
CA ASP A 125 8.73 1.09 -5.68
C ASP A 125 10.23 0.94 -5.40
N HIS A 126 10.56 0.02 -4.50
CA HIS A 126 11.92 -0.13 -3.96
C HIS A 126 12.93 -0.48 -5.04
N ASN A 127 12.55 -1.38 -5.95
CA ASN A 127 13.44 -1.87 -7.00
C ASN A 127 13.35 -1.04 -8.30
N GLY A 128 12.41 -0.09 -8.39
CA GLY A 128 12.27 0.84 -9.50
C GLY A 128 11.72 0.20 -10.77
N ASN A 129 10.95 -0.89 -10.66
CA ASN A 129 10.42 -1.62 -11.80
C ASN A 129 9.03 -1.13 -12.26
N GLY A 130 8.44 -0.16 -11.56
CA GLY A 130 7.10 0.38 -11.83
C GLY A 130 5.95 -0.42 -11.21
N VAL A 131 6.24 -1.41 -10.36
CA VAL A 131 5.27 -2.26 -9.66
C VAL A 131 5.38 -1.96 -8.16
N PRO A 132 4.33 -1.45 -7.51
CA PRO A 132 4.46 -0.96 -6.15
C PRO A 132 4.55 -2.10 -5.12
N GLU A 133 5.11 -1.79 -3.95
CA GLU A 133 5.02 -2.59 -2.71
C GLU A 133 4.21 -1.87 -1.62
N TYR A 134 3.57 -2.63 -0.74
CA TYR A 134 3.04 -2.02 0.49
C TYR A 134 4.22 -1.64 1.39
N GLY A 135 4.06 -0.59 2.18
CA GLY A 135 5.15 -0.01 2.91
C GLY A 135 4.75 0.95 4.01
N ALA A 136 5.70 1.76 4.43
CA ALA A 136 5.51 2.74 5.50
C ALA A 136 6.27 4.02 5.21
N THR A 137 5.85 5.12 5.82
CA THR A 137 6.53 6.41 5.67
C THR A 137 7.72 6.51 6.63
N ARG A 138 8.59 7.49 6.39
CA ARG A 138 9.43 8.04 7.46
C ARG A 138 8.53 8.63 8.54
N ASP A 139 8.78 8.28 9.81
CA ASP A 139 7.92 8.71 10.92
C ASP A 139 8.67 8.58 12.26
N LYS A 140 8.29 9.37 13.27
CA LYS A 140 8.90 9.27 14.62
C LYS A 140 8.68 7.90 15.26
N ALA A 141 7.60 7.20 14.92
CA ALA A 141 7.37 5.84 15.37
C ALA A 141 8.28 4.81 14.68
N HIS A 142 8.86 5.15 13.53
CA HIS A 142 9.52 4.19 12.63
C HIS A 142 11.04 4.28 12.65
N ASN A 143 11.58 5.47 12.92
CA ASN A 143 13.01 5.71 12.87
C ASN A 143 13.48 6.71 13.92
N THR A 144 14.76 6.63 14.23
CA THR A 144 15.48 7.68 14.96
C THR A 144 15.45 9.01 14.20
N GLU A 145 15.85 10.10 14.85
CA GLU A 145 16.01 11.41 14.21
C GLU A 145 17.00 11.37 13.03
N SER A 146 18.05 10.52 13.12
CA SER A 146 19.02 10.27 12.06
C SER A 146 18.50 9.38 10.92
N GLY A 147 17.27 8.87 11.02
CA GLY A 147 16.65 8.05 9.98
C GLY A 147 17.05 6.58 10.03
N GLU A 148 17.48 6.05 11.19
CA GLU A 148 17.71 4.63 11.37
C GLU A 148 16.42 3.91 11.78
N MET A 149 16.02 2.89 11.02
CA MET A 149 14.82 2.09 11.28
C MET A 149 14.82 1.46 12.68
N LEU A 150 13.77 1.66 13.46
CA LEU A 150 13.60 1.07 14.79
C LEU A 150 13.03 -0.35 14.72
N PHE A 151 13.50 -1.23 15.60
CA PHE A 151 12.91 -2.55 15.82
C PHE A 151 13.21 -3.08 17.23
N THR A 152 12.37 -3.99 17.71
CA THR A 152 12.54 -4.66 19.01
C THR A 152 12.65 -6.16 18.82
N VAL A 153 13.76 -6.74 19.29
CA VAL A 153 14.00 -8.18 19.29
C VAL A 153 13.46 -8.78 20.60
N LYS A 154 12.58 -9.77 20.52
CA LYS A 154 12.01 -10.44 21.71
C LYS A 154 12.45 -11.90 21.79
N LYS A 155 12.88 -12.32 22.98
CA LYS A 155 13.28 -13.72 23.26
C LYS A 155 13.03 -14.07 24.72
N GLY A 156 12.06 -14.94 24.98
CA GLY A 156 11.48 -15.12 26.30
C GLY A 156 10.99 -13.79 26.85
N ASP A 157 11.34 -13.49 28.10
CA ASP A 157 10.98 -12.22 28.76
C ASP A 157 11.94 -11.06 28.43
N LYS A 158 12.92 -11.27 27.55
CA LYS A 158 13.89 -10.23 27.17
C LYS A 158 13.41 -9.49 25.93
N GLU A 159 13.42 -8.15 26.02
CA GLU A 159 13.20 -7.24 24.91
C GLU A 159 14.45 -6.38 24.70
N GLU A 160 14.92 -6.27 23.47
CA GLU A 160 16.05 -5.44 23.10
C GLU A 160 15.66 -4.53 21.92
N MET A 161 15.55 -3.23 22.19
CA MET A 161 15.33 -2.23 21.15
C MET A 161 16.64 -1.90 20.45
N GLN A 162 16.62 -1.94 19.13
CA GLN A 162 17.76 -1.64 18.26
C GLN A 162 17.32 -0.74 17.10
N SER A 163 18.30 -0.18 16.38
CA SER A 163 18.06 0.62 15.18
C SER A 163 18.97 0.22 14.01
N GLY A 164 18.56 0.55 12.80
CA GLY A 164 19.35 0.45 11.57
C GLY A 164 19.15 -0.85 10.78
N LEU A 165 18.98 -0.72 9.46
CA LEU A 165 18.66 -1.83 8.56
C LEU A 165 19.74 -2.94 8.54
N ASN A 166 21.02 -2.57 8.69
CA ASN A 166 22.12 -3.54 8.77
C ASN A 166 22.08 -4.39 10.05
N ASN A 167 21.64 -3.80 11.19
CA ASN A 167 21.45 -4.55 12.42
C ASN A 167 20.27 -5.50 12.27
N TYR A 168 19.15 -5.01 11.73
CA TYR A 168 17.98 -5.81 11.39
C TYR A 168 18.34 -7.03 10.52
N ALA A 169 19.08 -6.82 9.42
CA ALA A 169 19.47 -7.91 8.51
C ALA A 169 20.25 -9.01 9.23
N ARG A 170 21.20 -8.64 10.11
CA ARG A 170 21.97 -9.60 10.93
C ARG A 170 21.10 -10.35 11.94
N VAL A 171 20.08 -9.70 12.49
CA VAL A 171 19.14 -10.34 13.43
C VAL A 171 18.28 -11.37 12.70
N VAL A 172 17.72 -11.01 11.55
CA VAL A 172 16.92 -11.91 10.70
C VAL A 172 17.75 -13.11 10.24
N GLU A 173 18.98 -12.88 9.78
CA GLU A 173 19.89 -13.96 9.35
C GLU A 173 20.18 -14.97 10.47
N LYS A 174 20.40 -14.49 11.70
CA LYS A 174 20.66 -15.37 12.85
C LYS A 174 19.41 -16.13 13.31
N GLY A 175 18.21 -15.55 13.16
CA GLY A 175 16.94 -16.18 13.54
C GLY A 175 16.81 -16.52 15.04
N GLN A 176 17.54 -15.83 15.92
CA GLN A 176 17.61 -16.15 17.35
C GLN A 176 16.62 -15.35 18.21
N TYR A 177 15.36 -15.26 17.79
CA TYR A 177 14.29 -14.51 18.46
C TYR A 177 12.96 -15.27 18.40
N ASP A 178 12.05 -14.98 19.33
CA ASP A 178 10.68 -15.49 19.32
C ASP A 178 9.78 -14.61 18.44
N SER A 179 9.97 -13.29 18.51
CA SER A 179 9.34 -12.33 17.62
C SER A 179 10.25 -11.11 17.38
N LEU A 180 9.96 -10.40 16.29
CA LEU A 180 10.64 -9.18 15.89
C LEU A 180 9.56 -8.13 15.60
N GLU A 181 9.53 -7.07 16.41
CA GLU A 181 8.56 -5.99 16.26
C GLU A 181 9.22 -4.84 15.51
N ILE A 182 8.71 -4.53 14.32
CA ILE A 182 9.21 -3.43 13.48
C ILE A 182 8.03 -2.48 13.25
N PRO A 183 7.98 -1.33 13.92
CA PRO A 183 6.84 -0.42 13.82
C PRO A 183 6.49 -0.01 12.39
N ALA A 184 7.50 0.12 11.52
CA ALA A 184 7.32 0.40 10.10
C ALA A 184 6.70 -0.79 9.34
N GLN A 185 7.11 -2.02 9.64
CA GLN A 185 6.50 -3.21 9.01
C GLN A 185 5.07 -3.43 9.49
N VAL A 186 4.76 -3.10 10.74
CA VAL A 186 3.38 -3.08 11.25
C VAL A 186 2.56 -2.03 10.50
N ALA A 187 3.10 -0.84 10.26
CA ALA A 187 2.42 0.16 9.44
C ALA A 187 2.24 -0.28 7.97
N ALA A 188 3.16 -1.08 7.42
CA ALA A 188 3.00 -1.69 6.11
C ALA A 188 1.88 -2.74 6.06
N SER A 189 1.67 -3.51 7.14
CA SER A 189 0.50 -4.39 7.21
C SER A 189 -0.79 -3.57 7.28
N TRP A 190 -0.80 -2.45 8.01
CA TRP A 190 -1.92 -1.50 7.98
C TRP A 190 -2.14 -0.91 6.60
N GLU A 191 -1.09 -0.60 5.84
CA GLU A 191 -1.19 -0.04 4.48
C GLU A 191 -1.87 -1.01 3.52
N SER A 192 -1.68 -2.32 3.71
CA SER A 192 -2.42 -3.35 2.97
C SER A 192 -3.90 -3.42 3.35
N GLY A 193 -4.24 -2.92 4.55
CA GLY A 193 -5.53 -3.04 5.25
C GLY A 193 -6.00 -4.47 5.49
N ARG A 194 -5.06 -5.42 5.50
CA ARG A 194 -5.26 -6.84 5.85
C ARG A 194 -4.17 -7.26 6.84
N ASP A 195 -4.24 -6.64 8.01
CA ASP A 195 -3.15 -6.55 8.99
C ASP A 195 -2.58 -7.88 9.49
N ASP A 196 -3.34 -8.98 9.35
CA ASP A 196 -2.99 -10.34 9.78
C ASP A 196 -3.10 -11.38 8.65
N ALA A 197 -3.11 -10.94 7.37
CA ALA A 197 -3.21 -11.87 6.26
C ALA A 197 -1.96 -12.76 6.12
N ALA A 198 -2.19 -14.04 5.81
CA ALA A 198 -1.15 -15.05 5.64
C ALA A 198 -0.06 -14.63 4.64
N VAL A 199 -0.45 -13.99 3.54
CA VAL A 199 0.48 -13.52 2.51
C VAL A 199 1.53 -12.53 3.04
N PHE A 200 1.27 -11.84 4.15
CA PHE A 200 2.22 -10.93 4.81
C PHE A 200 3.03 -11.59 5.93
N GLY A 201 3.02 -12.92 6.01
CA GLY A 201 3.83 -13.69 6.96
C GLY A 201 3.16 -13.94 8.31
N PHE A 202 1.90 -13.54 8.48
CA PHE A 202 1.15 -13.81 9.70
C PHE A 202 0.61 -15.24 9.70
N ILE A 203 1.05 -16.01 10.69
CA ILE A 203 0.66 -17.40 10.91
C ILE A 203 0.80 -17.69 12.41
N ASP A 204 -0.17 -18.38 13.00
CA ASP A 204 -0.06 -18.72 14.42
C ASP A 204 1.01 -19.80 14.66
N LYS A 205 1.41 -19.97 15.93
CA LYS A 205 2.46 -20.92 16.31
C LYS A 205 2.11 -22.35 15.91
N GLU A 206 0.88 -22.80 16.15
CA GLU A 206 0.46 -24.17 15.89
C GLU A 206 0.42 -24.47 14.39
N GLN A 207 -0.08 -23.52 13.60
CA GLN A 207 -0.09 -23.57 12.14
C GLN A 207 1.34 -23.61 11.58
N LEU A 208 2.24 -22.77 12.08
CA LEU A 208 3.64 -22.75 11.64
C LEU A 208 4.37 -24.04 12.04
N ASP A 209 4.12 -24.58 13.23
CA ASP A 209 4.69 -25.85 13.68
C ASP A 209 4.23 -27.01 12.79
N LYS A 210 2.94 -27.03 12.39
CA LYS A 210 2.40 -28.00 11.40
C LYS A 210 3.00 -27.80 10.01
N TYR A 211 3.14 -26.56 9.54
CA TYR A 211 3.77 -26.24 8.25
C TYR A 211 5.21 -26.77 8.17
N VAL A 212 5.98 -26.55 9.24
CA VAL A 212 7.36 -27.05 9.35
C VAL A 212 7.40 -28.57 9.44
N ALA A 213 6.49 -29.20 10.21
CA ALA A 213 6.39 -30.66 10.31
C ALA A 213 6.08 -31.31 8.96
N ASN A 214 5.38 -30.61 8.07
CA ASN A 214 5.08 -31.04 6.70
C ASN A 214 6.18 -30.72 5.68
N GLY A 215 7.35 -30.25 6.13
CA GLY A 215 8.53 -30.02 5.29
C GLY A 215 8.74 -28.57 4.83
N GLY A 216 7.88 -27.63 5.24
CA GLY A 216 8.09 -26.20 5.01
C GLY A 216 9.19 -25.61 5.92
N LYS A 217 9.65 -24.39 5.63
CA LYS A 217 10.65 -23.69 6.46
C LYS A 217 10.02 -22.48 7.13
N ARG A 218 10.38 -22.21 8.39
CA ARG A 218 9.91 -21.00 9.08
C ARG A 218 10.27 -19.71 8.34
N SER A 219 11.42 -19.69 7.66
CA SER A 219 11.87 -18.58 6.83
C SER A 219 10.92 -18.25 5.66
N ASP A 220 10.12 -19.20 5.21
CA ASP A 220 9.16 -19.00 4.10
C ASP A 220 8.08 -17.98 4.52
N TRP A 221 7.79 -17.89 5.82
CA TRP A 221 6.85 -16.94 6.43
C TRP A 221 7.49 -15.62 6.86
N THR A 222 8.81 -15.46 6.74
CA THR A 222 9.46 -14.18 6.99
C THR A 222 9.31 -13.26 5.78
N VAL A 223 8.68 -12.11 5.98
CA VAL A 223 8.68 -11.02 4.99
C VAL A 223 9.83 -10.07 5.32
N LYS A 224 10.81 -9.99 4.42
CA LYS A 224 11.92 -9.03 4.55
C LYS A 224 11.42 -7.61 4.32
N PHE A 225 12.15 -6.62 4.83
CA PHE A 225 11.77 -5.22 4.80
C PHE A 225 12.95 -4.34 4.35
N ALA A 226 12.69 -3.25 3.64
CA ALA A 226 13.71 -2.37 3.07
C ALA A 226 13.39 -0.88 3.24
N GLU A 227 14.43 -0.04 3.17
CA GLU A 227 14.32 1.41 3.12
C GLU A 227 14.27 1.90 1.67
N ASN A 228 13.42 2.89 1.40
CA ASN A 228 13.36 3.60 0.12
C ASN A 228 14.07 4.94 0.26
N ARG A 229 15.07 5.18 -0.59
CA ARG A 229 15.87 6.41 -0.59
C ARG A 229 15.91 7.02 -1.98
N SER A 230 15.83 8.34 -2.05
CA SER A 230 16.08 9.10 -3.28
C SER A 230 17.55 9.04 -3.68
N GLN A 231 17.85 9.53 -4.89
CA GLN A 231 19.22 9.58 -5.41
C GLN A 231 20.20 10.37 -4.53
N ASP A 232 19.73 11.38 -3.80
CA ASP A 232 20.55 12.17 -2.87
C ASP A 232 20.68 11.55 -1.46
N GLY A 233 20.08 10.37 -1.25
CA GLY A 233 20.12 9.63 0.01
C GLY A 233 19.01 9.98 1.01
N THR A 234 18.09 10.90 0.69
CA THR A 234 16.94 11.22 1.55
C THR A 234 16.09 9.98 1.77
N LEU A 235 15.79 9.67 3.04
CA LEU A 235 14.87 8.59 3.40
C LEU A 235 13.44 8.99 3.02
N LEU A 236 12.87 8.28 2.05
CA LEU A 236 11.50 8.46 1.57
C LEU A 236 10.50 7.63 2.38
N GLY A 237 10.92 6.44 2.82
CA GLY A 237 10.07 5.52 3.56
C GLY A 237 10.61 4.10 3.52
N TYR A 238 9.69 3.14 3.51
CA TYR A 238 9.99 1.72 3.57
C TYR A 238 9.06 0.93 2.66
N SER A 239 9.50 -0.22 2.19
CA SER A 239 8.71 -1.20 1.46
C SER A 239 8.89 -2.59 2.08
N LEU A 240 7.83 -3.41 2.02
CA LEU A 240 8.01 -4.85 2.06
C LEU A 240 8.90 -5.25 0.87
N LEU A 241 9.83 -6.20 1.05
CA LEU A 241 10.51 -6.83 -0.09
C LEU A 241 9.60 -7.88 -0.73
N GLN A 242 8.40 -7.44 -1.10
CA GLN A 242 7.29 -8.22 -1.63
C GLN A 242 6.36 -7.29 -2.40
N GLU A 243 6.14 -7.57 -3.68
CA GLU A 243 5.17 -6.87 -4.51
C GLU A 243 3.85 -7.62 -4.44
N SER A 244 2.79 -6.92 -3.99
CA SER A 244 1.49 -7.54 -3.78
C SER A 244 0.62 -7.53 -5.01
N VAL A 245 0.01 -8.67 -5.34
CA VAL A 245 -0.75 -8.81 -6.60
C VAL A 245 -2.02 -7.97 -6.60
N ASP A 246 -2.66 -7.82 -5.44
CA ASP A 246 -3.81 -6.93 -5.34
C ASP A 246 -3.41 -5.46 -5.49
N GLN A 247 -2.25 -5.06 -4.95
CA GLN A 247 -1.75 -3.71 -5.10
C GLN A 247 -1.37 -3.38 -6.56
N ALA A 248 -0.67 -4.28 -7.23
CA ALA A 248 -0.37 -4.13 -8.66
C ALA A 248 -1.66 -4.02 -9.48
N SER A 249 -2.69 -4.81 -9.12
CA SER A 249 -4.00 -4.76 -9.76
C SER A 249 -4.75 -3.44 -9.49
N TYR A 250 -4.65 -2.87 -8.29
CA TYR A 250 -5.19 -1.55 -7.99
C TYR A 250 -4.43 -0.45 -8.74
N MET A 251 -3.11 -0.56 -8.90
CA MET A 251 -2.31 0.37 -9.70
C MET A 251 -2.66 0.26 -11.20
N TYR A 252 -2.98 -0.94 -11.70
CA TYR A 252 -3.52 -1.12 -13.06
C TYR A 252 -4.83 -0.31 -13.21
N SER A 253 -5.75 -0.48 -12.26
CA SER A 253 -7.04 0.20 -12.22
C SER A 253 -6.87 1.73 -12.13
N ASP A 254 -5.95 2.21 -11.30
CA ASP A 254 -5.61 3.62 -11.17
C ASP A 254 -5.15 4.23 -12.50
N ASN A 255 -4.19 3.59 -13.17
CA ASN A 255 -3.75 3.98 -14.51
C ASN A 255 -4.90 3.96 -15.52
N HIS A 256 -5.71 2.91 -15.52
CA HIS A 256 -6.86 2.80 -16.42
C HIS A 256 -7.83 3.98 -16.24
N TYR A 257 -8.27 4.26 -15.02
CA TYR A 257 -9.20 5.34 -14.74
C TYR A 257 -8.58 6.74 -14.95
N LEU A 258 -7.29 6.93 -14.64
CA LEU A 258 -6.58 8.16 -14.99
C LEU A 258 -6.55 8.38 -16.52
N ALA A 259 -6.40 7.33 -17.32
CA ALA A 259 -6.46 7.45 -18.77
C ALA A 259 -7.84 7.87 -19.29
N GLU A 260 -8.91 7.32 -18.70
CA GLU A 260 -10.29 7.69 -19.02
C GLU A 260 -10.57 9.15 -18.62
N MET A 261 -10.20 9.55 -17.41
CA MET A 261 -10.34 10.94 -16.95
C MET A 261 -9.53 11.91 -17.80
N ALA A 262 -8.30 11.58 -18.15
CA ALA A 262 -7.48 12.37 -19.06
C ALA A 262 -8.18 12.54 -20.42
N THR A 263 -8.80 11.48 -20.95
CA THR A 263 -9.59 11.54 -22.19
C THR A 263 -10.81 12.46 -22.05
N ILE A 264 -11.56 12.35 -20.94
CA ILE A 264 -12.72 13.22 -20.63
C ILE A 264 -12.31 14.70 -20.58
N LEU A 265 -11.12 15.00 -20.05
CA LEU A 265 -10.57 16.33 -19.90
C LEU A 265 -9.81 16.83 -21.15
N GLY A 266 -9.76 16.07 -22.23
CA GLY A 266 -9.08 16.47 -23.47
C GLY A 266 -7.54 16.47 -23.37
N LYS A 267 -6.97 15.53 -22.60
CA LYS A 267 -5.53 15.35 -22.36
C LYS A 267 -5.02 14.04 -23.01
N PRO A 268 -4.99 13.92 -24.35
CA PRO A 268 -4.76 12.64 -25.03
C PRO A 268 -3.37 12.03 -24.80
N GLU A 269 -2.32 12.85 -24.65
CA GLU A 269 -0.96 12.34 -24.39
C GLU A 269 -0.82 11.77 -22.96
N GLU A 270 -1.45 12.42 -21.96
CA GLU A 270 -1.53 11.88 -20.61
C GLU A 270 -2.31 10.55 -20.62
N ALA A 271 -3.45 10.51 -21.31
CA ALA A 271 -4.25 9.30 -21.46
C ALA A 271 -3.47 8.15 -22.13
N LYS A 272 -2.67 8.46 -23.14
CA LYS A 272 -1.80 7.47 -23.82
C LYS A 272 -0.74 6.93 -22.88
N ARG A 273 -0.09 7.79 -22.10
CA ARG A 273 0.90 7.36 -21.09
C ARG A 273 0.28 6.42 -20.06
N TYR A 274 -0.87 6.77 -19.49
CA TYR A 274 -1.53 5.93 -18.49
C TYR A 274 -1.99 4.59 -19.06
N ARG A 275 -2.49 4.53 -20.30
CA ARG A 275 -2.78 3.25 -20.97
C ARG A 275 -1.54 2.36 -21.12
N GLN A 276 -0.38 2.94 -21.42
CA GLN A 276 0.86 2.20 -21.52
C GLN A 276 1.30 1.63 -20.17
N LEU A 277 1.22 2.43 -19.10
CA LEU A 277 1.53 1.99 -17.74
C LEU A 277 0.58 0.88 -17.26
N ALA A 278 -0.72 1.00 -17.53
CA ALA A 278 -1.69 -0.06 -17.25
C ALA A 278 -1.33 -1.36 -17.98
N GLN A 279 -0.99 -1.30 -19.27
CA GLN A 279 -0.60 -2.49 -20.02
C GLN A 279 0.66 -3.16 -19.43
N GLN A 280 1.67 -2.37 -19.07
CA GLN A 280 2.90 -2.88 -18.44
C GLN A 280 2.61 -3.60 -17.12
N LEU A 281 1.72 -3.06 -16.28
CA LEU A 281 1.29 -3.70 -15.04
C LEU A 281 0.52 -5.00 -15.32
N ALA A 282 -0.39 -5.02 -16.29
CA ALA A 282 -1.10 -6.25 -16.66
C ALA A 282 -0.13 -7.32 -17.16
N ASP A 283 0.84 -6.97 -18.01
CA ASP A 283 1.85 -7.90 -18.50
C ASP A 283 2.66 -8.49 -17.33
N TYR A 284 3.07 -7.65 -16.37
CA TYR A 284 3.78 -8.08 -15.17
C TYR A 284 2.92 -9.00 -14.30
N ILE A 285 1.67 -8.62 -14.01
CA ILE A 285 0.74 -9.42 -13.19
C ILE A 285 0.55 -10.81 -13.80
N ASN A 286 0.28 -10.91 -15.10
CA ASN A 286 0.05 -12.19 -15.77
C ASN A 286 1.33 -13.04 -15.90
N THR A 287 2.49 -12.41 -16.04
CA THR A 287 3.78 -13.12 -16.21
C THR A 287 4.39 -13.54 -14.88
N CYS A 288 4.32 -12.69 -13.86
CA CYS A 288 5.08 -12.81 -12.63
C CYS A 288 4.26 -13.30 -11.46
N MET A 289 2.98 -12.96 -11.39
CA MET A 289 2.14 -13.21 -10.21
C MET A 289 1.18 -14.38 -10.40
N PHE A 290 0.98 -14.89 -11.62
CA PHE A 290 0.19 -16.09 -11.88
C PHE A 290 1.04 -17.36 -11.77
N ASP A 291 0.61 -18.33 -10.96
CA ASP A 291 1.19 -19.68 -10.98
C ASP A 291 0.28 -20.65 -11.77
N PRO A 292 0.74 -21.17 -12.93
CA PRO A 292 -0.04 -22.12 -13.71
C PRO A 292 -0.18 -23.48 -13.04
N THR A 293 0.66 -23.84 -12.06
CA THR A 293 0.57 -25.13 -11.38
C THR A 293 -0.65 -25.20 -10.47
N THR A 294 -0.89 -24.14 -9.71
CA THR A 294 -2.01 -24.02 -8.77
C THR A 294 -3.20 -23.23 -9.32
N GLN A 295 -3.07 -22.71 -10.54
CA GLN A 295 -4.10 -21.98 -11.29
C GLN A 295 -4.61 -20.75 -10.54
N PHE A 296 -3.68 -19.97 -9.96
CA PHE A 296 -4.03 -18.86 -9.08
C PHE A 296 -2.95 -17.77 -9.08
N TYR A 297 -3.34 -16.56 -8.71
CA TYR A 297 -2.43 -15.43 -8.55
C TYR A 297 -1.94 -15.29 -7.11
N TYR A 298 -0.72 -14.81 -6.94
CA TYR A 298 -0.03 -14.62 -5.65
C TYR A 298 0.86 -13.39 -5.70
N ASP A 299 1.17 -12.85 -4.52
CA ASP A 299 2.29 -11.93 -4.35
C ASP A 299 3.61 -12.56 -4.82
N VAL A 300 4.59 -11.71 -5.17
CA VAL A 300 5.97 -12.13 -5.47
C VAL A 300 6.93 -11.50 -4.47
N ARG A 301 8.00 -12.22 -4.10
CA ARG A 301 9.09 -11.61 -3.31
C ARG A 301 9.92 -10.70 -4.20
N ILE A 302 10.49 -9.65 -3.63
CA ILE A 302 11.67 -9.01 -4.22
C ILE A 302 12.87 -9.83 -3.75
N GLU A 303 13.32 -10.74 -4.60
CA GLU A 303 14.48 -11.58 -4.33
C GLU A 303 15.78 -10.76 -4.46
N ASP A 304 16.89 -11.29 -3.92
CA ASP A 304 18.19 -10.60 -3.95
C ASP A 304 18.65 -10.29 -5.39
N LYS A 305 18.14 -11.03 -6.38
CA LYS A 305 18.25 -10.75 -7.81
C LYS A 305 16.93 -11.06 -8.50
N PRO A 306 16.51 -10.26 -9.49
CA PRO A 306 15.33 -10.57 -10.28
C PRO A 306 15.53 -11.85 -11.09
N LEU A 307 14.42 -12.49 -11.45
CA LEU A 307 14.39 -13.63 -12.35
C LEU A 307 14.78 -13.21 -13.78
N ALA A 308 15.19 -14.18 -14.60
CA ALA A 308 15.65 -13.92 -15.97
C ALA A 308 14.57 -13.30 -16.89
N ASN A 309 13.29 -13.47 -16.56
CA ASN A 309 12.16 -12.90 -17.27
C ASN A 309 11.80 -11.48 -16.80
N GLY A 310 12.56 -10.90 -15.86
CA GLY A 310 12.34 -9.56 -15.33
C GLY A 310 11.44 -9.48 -14.10
N CYS A 311 10.83 -10.59 -13.67
CA CYS A 311 10.04 -10.63 -12.43
C CYS A 311 10.95 -10.47 -11.21
N ALA A 312 10.51 -9.72 -10.20
CA ALA A 312 11.28 -9.47 -8.98
C ALA A 312 11.58 -10.76 -8.18
N GLY A 313 10.72 -11.77 -8.32
CA GLY A 313 10.88 -13.09 -7.69
C GLY A 313 9.76 -14.03 -8.09
N LYS A 314 9.69 -15.19 -7.43
CA LYS A 314 8.66 -16.21 -7.69
C LYS A 314 7.34 -15.89 -6.97
N PRO A 315 6.19 -16.36 -7.51
CA PRO A 315 4.92 -16.37 -6.78
C PRO A 315 5.05 -17.10 -5.43
N ILE A 316 4.52 -16.50 -4.37
CA ILE A 316 4.60 -17.02 -2.99
C ILE A 316 3.49 -18.07 -2.76
N VAL A 317 3.55 -19.16 -3.52
CA VAL A 317 2.52 -20.22 -3.51
C VAL A 317 2.41 -20.94 -2.17
N GLU A 318 3.51 -21.01 -1.43
CA GLU A 318 3.63 -21.78 -0.20
C GLU A 318 2.92 -21.15 1.01
N ARG A 319 2.51 -19.88 0.91
CA ARG A 319 1.66 -19.22 1.93
C ARG A 319 0.16 -19.46 1.70
N GLY A 320 -0.19 -20.17 0.63
CA GLY A 320 -1.58 -20.49 0.30
C GLY A 320 -2.29 -19.40 -0.49
N LYS A 321 -3.55 -19.66 -0.82
CA LYS A 321 -4.40 -18.77 -1.63
C LYS A 321 -5.16 -17.81 -0.74
N GLY A 322 -5.30 -16.56 -1.16
CA GLY A 322 -6.19 -15.59 -0.54
C GLY A 322 -6.99 -14.76 -1.54
N PRO A 323 -7.75 -13.76 -1.05
CA PRO A 323 -8.58 -12.89 -1.88
C PRO A 323 -7.81 -12.04 -2.88
N GLU A 324 -6.53 -11.79 -2.62
CA GLU A 324 -5.64 -11.10 -3.54
C GLU A 324 -5.58 -11.76 -4.92
N GLY A 325 -5.77 -13.08 -4.99
CA GLY A 325 -5.64 -13.82 -6.24
C GLY A 325 -6.78 -13.60 -7.26
N TRP A 326 -7.90 -13.01 -6.85
CA TRP A 326 -8.95 -12.56 -7.78
C TRP A 326 -8.92 -11.05 -8.03
N SER A 327 -8.01 -10.30 -7.39
CA SER A 327 -7.86 -8.87 -7.64
C SER A 327 -7.50 -8.55 -9.10
N PRO A 328 -6.66 -9.34 -9.81
CA PRO A 328 -6.43 -9.14 -11.25
C PRO A 328 -7.70 -9.22 -12.09
N LEU A 329 -8.67 -10.07 -11.69
CA LEU A 329 -9.95 -10.21 -12.38
C LEU A 329 -10.86 -9.03 -12.08
N PHE A 330 -11.00 -8.66 -10.80
CA PHE A 330 -11.81 -7.50 -10.39
C PHE A 330 -11.36 -6.21 -11.07
N ASN A 331 -10.04 -6.00 -11.18
CA ASN A 331 -9.48 -4.79 -11.78
C ASN A 331 -9.34 -4.89 -13.31
N GLY A 332 -9.59 -6.04 -13.93
CA GLY A 332 -9.51 -6.21 -15.39
C GLY A 332 -8.09 -6.38 -15.96
N ALA A 333 -7.10 -6.67 -15.12
CA ALA A 333 -5.72 -6.93 -15.54
C ALA A 333 -5.50 -8.38 -16.02
N ALA A 334 -6.34 -9.32 -15.60
CA ALA A 334 -6.18 -10.74 -15.93
C ALA A 334 -6.50 -11.02 -17.41
N THR A 335 -5.76 -11.95 -18.02
CA THR A 335 -6.14 -12.50 -19.33
C THR A 335 -7.34 -13.46 -19.23
N GLN A 336 -8.06 -13.64 -20.33
CA GLN A 336 -9.10 -14.67 -20.42
C GLN A 336 -8.44 -16.05 -20.48
N ALA A 337 -8.94 -16.99 -19.64
CA ALA A 337 -8.46 -18.37 -19.58
C ALA A 337 -8.73 -19.20 -20.84
#